data_AF-A0A2H5UZV2-F1
#
_entry.id   AF-A0A2H5UZV2-F1
#
_cell.length_a   1.000
_cell.length_b   1.000
_cell.length_c   1.000
_cell.angle_alpha   90.00
_cell.angle_beta   90.00
_cell.angle_gamma   90.00
#
_symmetry.space_group_name_H-M   'P 1'
#
loop_
_entity.id
_entity.type
_entity.pdbx_description
1 polymer ?
#
loop_
_entity_poly.entity_id
_entity_poly.type
_entity_poly.pdbx_seq_one_letter_code
_entity_poly.pdbx_strand_id
1 'polypeptide(L)'
;MKFYCDVHRKEDDSGYRITYSTDGEDFRYVDSPTEMPVGPGDRVYVDTIPIIHTDAFIELLGKGAEVYYLRRLTLMEATRQRLGIKSKSGRADVRTLMAIEDKWFKEVDENFLFMRRMISAFRTLLDTEARLNNQYDAVSEAEGQHLKRPKDSAEAEKIQLAEKIVEEAGKRFATYNKIAEELGISDDNHLMGREALAELLTYIDFTKSFVKIRDYLGLYRKRSRNEKYSHTTRQALNRLTISLMNSEPRALDEEEVLMRIWLTFRRETQERLAGIPVQQQG
;
A
#
# COMPACT_ATOMS: atom_id res chain seq x y z
N MET A 1 23.67 -5.40 -9.44
CA MET A 1 24.15 -4.04 -9.06
C MET A 1 23.14 -3.38 -8.14
N LYS A 2 23.53 -2.37 -7.33
CA LYS A 2 22.58 -1.60 -6.51
C LYS A 2 22.38 -0.21 -7.11
N PHE A 3 21.13 0.16 -7.38
CA PHE A 3 20.72 1.50 -7.80
C PHE A 3 20.02 2.19 -6.63
N TYR A 4 20.35 3.45 -6.38
CA TYR A 4 19.67 4.28 -5.39
C TYR A 4 19.04 5.47 -6.09
N CYS A 5 17.73 5.68 -5.87
CA CYS A 5 16.94 6.62 -6.64
C CYS A 5 16.13 7.54 -5.74
N ASP A 6 16.22 8.84 -6.02
CA ASP A 6 15.32 9.85 -5.52
C ASP A 6 14.28 10.17 -6.60
N VAL A 7 13.00 9.97 -6.29
CA VAL A 7 11.88 10.24 -7.19
C VAL A 7 11.11 11.47 -6.71
N HIS A 8 11.23 12.57 -7.45
CA HIS A 8 10.56 13.82 -7.09
C HIS A 8 9.69 14.36 -8.23
N ARG A 9 8.59 15.02 -7.87
CA ARG A 9 7.75 15.78 -8.82
C ARG A 9 8.50 17.02 -9.27
N LYS A 10 8.47 17.31 -10.57
CA LYS A 10 9.06 18.53 -11.14
C LYS A 10 8.24 19.75 -10.71
N GLU A 11 8.90 20.89 -10.51
CA GLU A 11 8.24 22.14 -10.05
C GLU A 11 7.25 22.70 -11.08
N ASP A 12 7.48 22.45 -12.36
CA ASP A 12 6.65 22.89 -13.49
C ASP A 12 5.43 21.99 -13.75
N ASP A 13 5.21 21.00 -12.88
CA ASP A 13 4.17 19.97 -13.00
C ASP A 13 4.21 19.15 -14.30
N SER A 14 5.34 19.16 -15.02
CA SER A 14 5.52 18.37 -16.26
C SER A 14 5.69 16.87 -15.99
N GLY A 15 5.68 16.45 -14.72
CA GLY A 15 5.77 15.06 -14.29
C GLY A 15 6.77 14.85 -13.16
N TYR A 16 7.53 13.77 -13.25
CA TYR A 16 8.53 13.37 -12.25
C TYR A 16 9.92 13.32 -12.87
N ARG A 17 10.92 13.45 -12.01
CA ARG A 17 12.33 13.21 -12.35
C ARG A 17 12.87 12.21 -11.34
N ILE A 18 13.62 11.25 -11.86
CA ILE A 18 14.33 10.23 -11.09
C ILE A 18 15.81 10.54 -11.16
N THR A 19 16.40 10.91 -10.03
CA THR A 19 17.85 11.00 -9.90
C THR A 19 18.36 9.67 -9.39
N TYR A 20 19.35 9.06 -10.03
CA TYR A 20 19.91 7.80 -9.54
C TYR A 20 21.44 7.75 -9.62
N SER A 21 22.00 6.87 -8.79
CA SER A 21 23.43 6.51 -8.80
C SER A 21 23.62 5.07 -8.32
N THR A 22 24.75 4.47 -8.70
CA THR A 22 25.17 3.13 -8.28
C THR A 22 26.34 3.17 -7.29
N ASP A 23 27.05 4.30 -7.21
CA ASP A 23 28.30 4.48 -6.45
C ASP A 23 28.31 5.76 -5.59
N GLY A 24 27.37 6.68 -5.79
CA GLY A 24 27.30 7.96 -5.08
C GLY A 24 28.22 9.05 -5.63
N GLU A 25 28.90 8.77 -6.75
CA GLU A 25 29.83 9.65 -7.45
C GLU A 25 29.25 10.09 -8.79
N ASP A 26 28.79 9.12 -9.60
CA ASP A 26 28.17 9.36 -10.90
C ASP A 26 26.65 9.40 -10.78
N PHE A 27 26.06 10.54 -11.14
CA PHE A 27 24.62 10.77 -11.05
C PHE A 27 24.01 10.94 -12.43
N ARG A 28 22.89 10.26 -12.67
CA ARG A 28 22.10 10.36 -13.90
C ARG A 28 20.66 10.72 -13.58
N TYR A 29 19.94 11.17 -14.61
CA TYR A 29 18.55 11.57 -14.51
C TYR A 29 17.75 10.92 -15.62
N VAL A 30 16.55 10.45 -15.27
CA VAL A 30 15.56 9.91 -16.20
C VAL A 30 14.16 10.36 -15.77
N ASP A 31 13.19 10.28 -16.66
CA ASP A 31 11.80 10.65 -16.37
C ASP A 31 10.93 9.41 -16.11
N SER A 32 11.44 8.21 -16.38
CA SER A 32 10.78 6.93 -16.11
C SER A 32 11.74 5.89 -15.52
N PRO A 33 11.29 5.01 -14.59
CA PRO A 33 12.10 3.90 -14.11
C PRO A 33 12.63 2.98 -15.22
N THR A 34 11.90 2.84 -16.32
CA THR A 34 12.24 1.96 -17.45
C THR A 34 13.40 2.47 -18.30
N GLU A 35 13.75 3.76 -18.19
CA GLU A 35 14.90 4.37 -18.85
C GLU A 35 16.20 4.14 -18.08
N MET A 36 16.12 3.65 -16.84
CA MET A 36 17.31 3.26 -16.08
C MET A 36 17.94 2.00 -16.69
N PRO A 37 19.28 1.88 -16.72
CA PRO A 37 19.98 0.71 -17.25
C PRO A 37 19.96 -0.45 -16.24
N VAL A 38 18.77 -0.83 -15.78
CA VAL A 38 18.52 -1.89 -14.78
C VAL A 38 18.23 -3.19 -15.51
N GLY A 39 18.92 -4.26 -15.13
CA GLY A 39 18.76 -5.61 -15.67
C GLY A 39 18.42 -6.67 -14.61
N PRO A 40 18.40 -7.95 -15.03
CA PRO A 40 18.12 -9.07 -14.13
C PRO A 40 19.10 -9.14 -12.95
N GLY A 41 18.59 -9.32 -11.73
CA GLY A 41 19.37 -9.40 -10.49
C GLY A 41 19.86 -8.06 -9.94
N ASP A 42 19.53 -6.94 -10.60
CA ASP A 42 19.78 -5.61 -10.05
C ASP A 42 18.78 -5.26 -8.96
N ARG A 43 19.24 -4.49 -7.97
CA ARG A 43 18.41 -4.01 -6.85
C ARG A 43 18.21 -2.52 -6.94
N VAL A 44 16.96 -2.09 -7.00
CA VAL A 44 16.57 -0.68 -7.13
C VAL A 44 15.98 -0.21 -5.81
N TYR A 45 16.72 0.63 -5.08
CA TYR A 45 16.30 1.27 -3.83
C TYR A 45 15.75 2.65 -4.13
N VAL A 46 14.51 2.91 -3.75
CA VAL A 46 13.82 4.18 -4.00
C VAL A 46 13.28 4.78 -2.72
N ASP A 47 13.23 6.11 -2.63
CA ASP A 47 12.57 6.80 -1.51
C ASP A 47 11.05 6.59 -1.56
N THR A 48 10.46 6.76 -2.75
CA THR A 48 9.01 6.76 -2.99
C THR A 48 8.70 6.13 -4.34
N ILE A 49 7.55 5.42 -4.45
CA ILE A 49 7.01 4.93 -5.72
C ILE A 49 5.73 5.71 -6.04
N PRO A 50 5.76 6.73 -6.92
CA PRO A 50 4.55 7.41 -7.37
C PRO A 50 3.57 6.46 -8.05
N ILE A 51 2.26 6.66 -7.87
CA ILE A 51 1.23 5.82 -8.52
C ILE A 51 1.35 5.84 -10.05
N ILE A 52 1.71 6.99 -10.63
CA ILE A 52 1.89 7.14 -12.09
C ILE A 52 3.01 6.27 -12.66
N HIS A 53 4.00 5.88 -11.85
CA HIS A 53 5.12 5.03 -12.28
C HIS A 53 4.91 3.56 -11.96
N THR A 54 3.74 3.16 -11.46
CA THR A 54 3.48 1.77 -11.06
C THR A 54 3.80 0.78 -12.19
N ASP A 55 3.33 1.05 -13.41
CA ASP A 55 3.57 0.16 -14.56
C ASP A 55 5.05 0.07 -14.93
N ALA A 56 5.78 1.18 -14.84
CA ALA A 56 7.20 1.20 -15.11
C ALA A 56 8.00 0.38 -14.08
N PHE A 57 7.61 0.41 -12.81
CA PHE A 57 8.22 -0.45 -11.78
C PHE A 57 7.82 -1.92 -11.95
N ILE A 58 6.59 -2.22 -12.38
CA ILE A 58 6.18 -3.58 -12.73
C ILE A 58 7.03 -4.10 -13.90
N GLU A 59 7.32 -3.27 -14.90
CA GLU A 59 8.19 -3.65 -16.01
C GLU A 59 9.62 -3.98 -15.53
N LEU A 60 10.16 -3.22 -14.57
CA LEU A 60 11.46 -3.54 -13.96
C LEU A 60 11.44 -4.90 -13.26
N LEU A 61 10.39 -5.20 -12.49
CA LEU A 61 10.21 -6.52 -11.87
C LEU A 61 10.13 -7.63 -12.93
N GLY A 62 9.39 -7.40 -14.02
CA GLY A 62 9.29 -8.34 -15.14
C GLY A 62 10.61 -8.59 -15.88
N LYS A 63 11.54 -7.63 -15.85
CA LYS A 63 12.93 -7.78 -16.34
C LYS A 63 13.83 -8.55 -15.35
N GLY A 64 13.31 -8.97 -14.20
CA GLY A 64 14.05 -9.71 -13.17
C GLY A 64 14.84 -8.82 -12.20
N ALA A 65 14.52 -7.51 -12.14
CA ALA A 65 15.07 -6.64 -11.11
C ALA A 65 14.30 -6.80 -9.78
N GLU A 66 14.95 -6.48 -8.67
CA GLU A 66 14.33 -6.40 -7.36
C GLU A 66 14.09 -4.91 -7.01
N VAL A 67 12.89 -4.56 -6.57
CA VAL A 67 12.54 -3.16 -6.22
C VAL A 67 12.29 -3.04 -4.71
N TYR A 68 12.90 -2.03 -4.10
CA TYR A 68 12.86 -1.78 -2.67
C TYR A 68 12.49 -0.31 -2.40
N TYR A 69 11.41 -0.04 -1.67
CA TYR A 69 11.07 1.34 -1.28
C TYR A 69 11.32 1.61 0.21
N LEU A 70 11.65 2.85 0.54
CA LEU A 70 11.93 3.27 1.91
C LEU A 70 10.66 3.24 2.76
N ARG A 71 10.65 2.46 3.85
CA ARG A 71 9.47 2.35 4.74
C ARG A 71 9.16 3.62 5.51
N ARG A 72 10.17 4.48 5.72
CA ARG A 72 10.10 5.65 6.60
C ARG A 72 10.89 6.83 6.02
N LEU A 73 10.19 7.75 5.35
CA LEU A 73 10.80 8.97 4.81
C LEU A 73 11.47 9.85 5.88
N THR A 74 11.07 9.76 7.16
CA THR A 74 11.76 10.49 8.25
C THR A 74 13.21 10.05 8.46
N LEU A 75 13.58 8.85 8.01
CA LEU A 75 14.97 8.40 8.02
C LEU A 75 15.84 9.22 7.07
N MET A 76 15.28 9.80 6.01
CA MET A 76 16.00 10.69 5.11
C MET A 76 16.51 11.89 5.87
N GLU A 77 15.64 12.58 6.61
CA GLU A 77 16.03 13.76 7.36
C GLU A 77 17.06 13.46 8.45
N ALA A 78 16.82 12.43 9.27
CA ALA A 78 17.74 12.02 10.33
C ALA A 78 19.11 11.59 9.77
N THR A 79 19.12 10.85 8.66
CA THR A 79 20.37 10.42 8.01
C THR A 79 21.10 11.59 7.37
N ARG A 80 20.39 12.51 6.71
CA ARG A 80 20.96 13.72 6.11
C ARG A 80 21.65 14.58 7.17
N GLN A 81 21.01 14.77 8.33
CA GLN A 81 21.58 15.47 9.49
C GLN A 81 22.85 14.77 10.01
N ARG A 82 22.80 13.45 10.18
CA ARG A 82 23.96 12.65 10.61
C ARG A 82 25.16 12.77 9.67
N LEU A 83 24.91 12.86 8.36
CA LEU A 83 25.94 13.02 7.33
C LEU A 83 26.42 14.47 7.17
N GLY A 84 25.85 15.44 7.89
CA GLY A 84 26.19 16.85 7.75
C GLY A 84 25.83 17.45 6.39
N ILE A 85 24.93 16.80 5.64
CA ILE A 85 24.47 17.26 4.31
C ILE A 85 23.51 18.44 4.52
N LYS A 86 23.94 19.65 4.13
CA LYS A 86 23.16 20.89 4.31
C LYS A 86 22.27 21.24 3.11
N SER A 87 22.56 20.72 1.93
CA SER A 87 21.78 20.98 0.71
C SER A 87 20.68 19.94 0.52
N LYS A 88 19.52 20.40 0.02
CA LYS A 88 18.43 19.53 -0.44
C LYS A 88 18.47 19.46 -1.96
N SER A 89 18.88 18.31 -2.50
CA SER A 89 18.94 18.04 -3.94
C SER A 89 18.82 16.54 -4.19
N GLY A 90 18.39 16.13 -5.38
CA GLY A 90 18.26 14.70 -5.71
C GLY A 90 19.57 13.92 -5.52
N ARG A 91 20.73 14.54 -5.80
CA ARG A 91 22.05 13.92 -5.53
C ARG A 91 22.31 13.71 -4.04
N ALA A 92 21.98 14.72 -3.23
CA ALA A 92 22.11 14.67 -1.78
C ALA A 92 21.17 13.61 -1.18
N ASP A 93 19.96 13.50 -1.72
CA ASP A 93 18.96 12.51 -1.30
C ASP A 93 19.37 11.09 -1.71
N VAL A 94 19.90 10.88 -2.92
CA VAL A 94 20.51 9.60 -3.32
C VAL A 94 21.66 9.19 -2.39
N ARG A 95 22.59 10.09 -2.07
CA ARG A 95 23.66 9.79 -1.09
C ARG A 95 23.11 9.47 0.30
N THR A 96 22.02 10.12 0.68
CA THR A 96 21.34 9.86 1.95
C THR A 96 20.73 8.45 1.94
N LEU A 97 20.05 8.06 0.86
CA LEU A 97 19.50 6.71 0.68
C LEU A 97 20.58 5.63 0.76
N MET A 98 21.74 5.85 0.12
CA MET A 98 22.88 4.94 0.17
C MET A 98 23.42 4.69 1.59
N ALA A 99 23.24 5.64 2.50
CA ALA A 99 23.68 5.52 3.88
C ALA A 99 22.64 4.90 4.83
N ILE A 100 21.43 4.61 4.33
CA ILE A 100 20.38 3.93 5.08
C ILE A 100 20.56 2.41 4.90
N GLU A 101 20.53 1.68 6.01
CA GLU A 101 20.65 0.21 5.98
C GLU A 101 19.48 -0.45 5.24
N ASP A 102 19.77 -1.47 4.42
CA ASP A 102 18.80 -2.24 3.61
C ASP A 102 17.54 -2.69 4.40
N LYS A 103 17.68 -2.99 5.70
CA LYS A 103 16.55 -3.42 6.57
C LYS A 103 15.41 -2.41 6.67
N TRP A 104 15.67 -1.14 6.36
CA TRP A 104 14.67 -0.07 6.39
C TRP A 104 13.87 0.03 5.09
N PHE A 105 14.25 -0.72 4.06
CA PHE A 105 13.52 -0.81 2.83
C PHE A 105 12.55 -2.00 2.85
N LYS A 106 11.48 -1.91 2.07
CA LYS A 106 10.53 -2.99 1.83
C LYS A 106 10.64 -3.38 0.37
N GLU A 107 10.97 -4.65 0.15
CA GLU A 107 10.85 -5.28 -1.16
C GLU A 107 9.38 -5.25 -1.60
N VAL A 108 9.15 -4.93 -2.87
CA VAL A 108 7.82 -4.91 -3.47
C VAL A 108 7.75 -5.90 -4.62
N ASP A 109 6.61 -6.55 -4.73
CA ASP A 109 6.28 -7.43 -5.83
C ASP A 109 5.21 -6.79 -6.74
N GLU A 110 4.95 -7.46 -7.86
CA GLU A 110 3.96 -7.03 -8.84
C GLU A 110 2.56 -6.94 -8.20
N ASN A 111 2.20 -7.92 -7.37
CA ASN A 111 0.91 -7.98 -6.70
C ASN A 111 0.68 -6.75 -5.82
N PHE A 112 1.66 -6.38 -5.01
CA PHE A 112 1.61 -5.19 -4.18
C PHE A 112 1.44 -3.93 -5.01
N LEU A 113 2.23 -3.75 -6.07
CA LEU A 113 2.17 -2.57 -6.92
C LEU A 113 0.82 -2.44 -7.64
N PHE A 114 0.33 -3.55 -8.20
CA PHE A 114 -0.94 -3.60 -8.90
C PHE A 114 -2.12 -3.29 -7.97
N MET A 115 -2.21 -3.99 -6.84
CA MET A 115 -3.27 -3.77 -5.85
C MET A 115 -3.21 -2.36 -5.26
N ARG A 116 -2.00 -1.87 -4.93
CA ARG A 116 -1.79 -0.51 -4.42
C ARG A 116 -2.35 0.56 -5.35
N ARG A 117 -2.17 0.43 -6.68
CA ARG A 117 -2.72 1.38 -7.64
C ARG A 117 -4.24 1.42 -7.59
N MET A 118 -4.89 0.25 -7.63
CA MET A 118 -6.35 0.16 -7.60
C MET A 118 -6.93 0.70 -6.29
N ILE A 119 -6.34 0.30 -5.15
CA ILE A 119 -6.75 0.78 -3.83
C ILE A 119 -6.53 2.30 -3.71
N SER A 120 -5.46 2.85 -4.27
CA SER A 120 -5.24 4.30 -4.28
C SER A 120 -6.30 5.06 -5.07
N ALA A 121 -6.76 4.51 -6.20
CA ALA A 121 -7.86 5.07 -6.96
C ALA A 121 -9.18 4.94 -6.19
N PHE A 122 -9.43 3.80 -5.54
CA PHE A 122 -10.62 3.56 -4.73
C PHE A 122 -10.72 4.52 -3.54
N ARG A 123 -9.62 4.75 -2.82
CA ARG A 123 -9.56 5.76 -1.74
C ARG A 123 -9.90 7.17 -2.24
N THR A 124 -9.41 7.53 -3.43
CA THR A 124 -9.76 8.83 -4.05
C THR A 124 -11.26 8.94 -4.34
N LEU A 125 -11.90 7.85 -4.77
CA LEU A 125 -13.35 7.79 -4.98
C LEU A 125 -14.11 7.86 -3.65
N LEU A 126 -13.67 7.18 -2.59
CA LEU A 126 -14.25 7.30 -1.24
C LEU A 126 -14.22 8.75 -0.74
N ASP A 127 -13.08 9.43 -0.86
CA ASP A 127 -12.95 10.83 -0.44
C ASP A 127 -13.84 11.76 -1.29
N THR A 128 -13.95 11.48 -2.59
CA THR A 128 -14.79 12.24 -3.52
C THR A 128 -16.26 12.08 -3.21
N GLU A 129 -16.72 10.84 -3.00
CA GLU A 129 -18.09 10.53 -2.60
C GLU A 129 -18.44 11.19 -1.27
N ALA A 130 -17.58 11.05 -0.25
CA ALA A 130 -17.79 11.68 1.05
C ALA A 130 -17.90 13.21 0.93
N ARG A 131 -17.04 13.84 0.11
CA ARG A 131 -17.10 15.27 -0.17
C ARG A 131 -18.42 15.66 -0.85
N LEU A 132 -18.85 14.91 -1.87
CA LEU A 132 -20.09 15.19 -2.60
C LEU A 132 -21.33 15.00 -1.70
N ASN A 133 -21.34 13.97 -0.85
CA ASN A 133 -22.40 13.76 0.14
C ASN A 133 -22.50 14.93 1.10
N ASN A 134 -21.39 15.34 1.70
CA ASN A 134 -21.37 16.48 2.63
C ASN A 134 -21.84 17.78 1.97
N GLN A 135 -21.52 18.00 0.68
CA GLN A 135 -21.99 19.17 -0.06
C GLN A 135 -23.49 19.07 -0.38
N TYR A 136 -23.97 17.90 -0.79
CA TYR A 136 -25.39 17.66 -1.07
C TYR A 136 -26.25 17.88 0.17
N ASP A 137 -25.82 17.39 1.32
CA ASP A 137 -26.55 17.52 2.60
C ASP A 137 -26.52 18.96 3.15
N ALA A 138 -25.59 19.80 2.69
CA ALA A 138 -25.43 21.18 3.13
C ALA A 138 -26.24 22.21 2.31
N VAL A 139 -26.82 21.82 1.17
CA VAL A 139 -27.55 22.73 0.27
C VAL A 139 -29.05 22.44 0.27
N SER A 140 -29.85 23.39 -0.23
CA SER A 140 -31.30 23.15 -0.41
C SER A 140 -31.57 22.10 -1.49
N GLU A 141 -32.75 21.47 -1.47
CA GLU A 141 -33.12 20.44 -2.46
C GLU A 141 -33.01 20.94 -3.92
N ALA A 142 -33.38 22.20 -4.18
CA ALA A 142 -33.28 22.81 -5.50
C ALA A 142 -31.82 22.98 -5.97
N GLU A 143 -30.92 23.34 -5.06
CA GLU A 143 -29.48 23.50 -5.34
C GLU A 143 -28.76 22.14 -5.42
N GLY A 144 -29.22 21.16 -4.62
CA GLY A 144 -28.68 19.80 -4.56
C GLY A 144 -28.91 18.99 -5.83
N GLN A 145 -29.88 19.36 -6.68
CA GLN A 145 -30.13 18.67 -7.95
C GLN A 145 -28.88 18.62 -8.85
N HIS A 146 -28.02 19.65 -8.80
CA HIS A 146 -26.78 19.68 -9.56
C HIS A 146 -25.70 18.71 -9.04
N LEU A 147 -25.77 18.34 -7.76
CA LEU A 147 -24.82 17.43 -7.10
C LEU A 147 -25.27 15.97 -7.15
N LYS A 148 -26.56 15.71 -7.36
CA LYS A 148 -27.12 14.35 -7.43
C LYS A 148 -26.41 13.49 -8.49
N ARG A 149 -26.32 13.98 -9.73
CA ARG A 149 -25.68 13.22 -10.82
C ARG A 149 -24.19 12.94 -10.56
N PRO A 150 -23.35 13.91 -10.16
CA PRO A 150 -21.97 13.65 -9.75
C PRO A 150 -21.85 12.63 -8.60
N LYS A 151 -22.73 12.71 -7.60
CA LYS A 151 -22.77 11.76 -6.47
C LYS A 151 -23.06 10.34 -6.96
N ASP A 152 -24.13 10.15 -7.73
CA ASP A 152 -24.52 8.85 -8.27
C ASP A 152 -23.40 8.26 -9.17
N SER A 153 -22.71 9.11 -9.94
CA SER A 153 -21.57 8.69 -10.77
C SER A 153 -20.38 8.22 -9.93
N ALA A 154 -20.03 8.97 -8.87
CA ALA A 154 -18.92 8.59 -7.98
C ALA A 154 -19.21 7.29 -7.23
N GLU A 155 -20.46 7.09 -6.78
CA GLU A 155 -20.90 5.85 -6.14
C GLU A 155 -20.82 4.66 -7.11
N ALA A 156 -21.30 4.81 -8.35
CA ALA A 156 -21.24 3.77 -9.36
C ALA A 156 -19.80 3.38 -9.74
N GLU A 157 -18.92 4.37 -9.94
CA GLU A 157 -17.50 4.13 -10.22
C GLU A 157 -16.79 3.43 -9.05
N LYS A 158 -17.13 3.81 -7.81
CA LYS A 158 -16.63 3.17 -6.59
C LYS A 158 -17.01 1.70 -6.55
N ILE A 159 -18.27 1.36 -6.83
CA ILE A 159 -18.75 -0.03 -6.86
C ILE A 159 -18.00 -0.83 -7.91
N GLN A 160 -17.90 -0.33 -9.14
CA GLN A 160 -17.18 -1.01 -10.22
C GLN A 160 -15.70 -1.25 -9.88
N LEU A 161 -15.05 -0.29 -9.22
CA LEU A 161 -13.66 -0.45 -8.81
C LEU A 161 -13.51 -1.44 -7.65
N ALA A 162 -14.44 -1.44 -6.69
CA ALA A 162 -14.46 -2.44 -5.62
C ALA A 162 -14.57 -3.86 -6.17
N GLU A 163 -15.46 -4.10 -7.15
CA GLU A 163 -15.60 -5.41 -7.81
C GLU A 163 -14.28 -5.87 -8.42
N LYS A 164 -13.61 -4.99 -9.16
CA LYS A 164 -12.30 -5.27 -9.75
C LYS A 164 -11.24 -5.56 -8.69
N ILE A 165 -11.21 -4.80 -7.59
CA ILE A 165 -10.27 -5.04 -6.48
C ILE A 165 -10.50 -6.43 -5.88
N VAL A 166 -11.76 -6.78 -5.64
CA VAL A 166 -12.15 -8.08 -5.06
C VAL A 166 -11.78 -9.24 -5.98
N GLU A 167 -12.03 -9.10 -7.27
CA GLU A 167 -11.65 -10.10 -8.28
C GLU A 167 -10.13 -10.31 -8.32
N GLU A 168 -9.37 -9.22 -8.38
CA GLU A 168 -7.90 -9.26 -8.45
C GLU A 168 -7.28 -9.76 -7.14
N ALA A 169 -7.86 -9.42 -5.99
CA ALA A 169 -7.46 -9.96 -4.70
C ALA A 169 -7.64 -11.50 -4.64
N GLY A 170 -8.74 -12.02 -5.18
CA GLY A 170 -9.00 -13.46 -5.26
C GLY A 170 -7.99 -14.20 -6.14
N LYS A 171 -7.44 -13.56 -7.18
CA LYS A 171 -6.40 -14.13 -8.04
C LYS A 171 -5.00 -14.04 -7.41
N ARG A 172 -4.69 -12.90 -6.77
CA ARG A 172 -3.33 -12.56 -6.33
C ARG A 172 -3.01 -13.03 -4.92
N PHE A 173 -4.00 -13.00 -4.02
CA PHE A 173 -3.81 -13.37 -2.63
C PHE A 173 -4.42 -14.73 -2.36
N ALA A 174 -3.56 -15.73 -2.28
CA ALA A 174 -3.97 -17.12 -2.13
C ALA A 174 -4.71 -17.43 -0.81
N THR A 175 -4.71 -16.51 0.17
CA THR A 175 -5.49 -16.61 1.43
C THR A 175 -6.78 -15.81 1.42
N TYR A 176 -7.03 -14.98 0.41
CA TYR A 176 -8.12 -14.01 0.41
C TYR A 176 -9.50 -14.67 0.50
N ASN A 177 -9.81 -15.60 -0.40
CA ASN A 177 -11.11 -16.28 -0.43
C ASN A 177 -11.40 -17.00 0.89
N LYS A 178 -10.38 -17.66 1.46
CA LYS A 178 -10.52 -18.38 2.73
C LYS A 178 -10.75 -17.47 3.93
N ILE A 179 -10.10 -16.31 3.94
CA ILE A 179 -10.36 -15.29 4.98
C ILE A 179 -11.76 -14.70 4.79
N ALA A 180 -12.18 -14.42 3.55
CA ALA A 180 -13.54 -13.95 3.27
C ALA A 180 -14.60 -14.96 3.73
N GLU A 181 -14.38 -16.25 3.49
CA GLU A 181 -15.25 -17.35 3.95
C GLU A 181 -15.31 -17.41 5.47
N GLU A 182 -14.16 -17.40 6.15
CA GLU A 182 -14.10 -17.41 7.62
C GLU A 182 -14.81 -16.21 8.22
N LEU A 183 -14.71 -15.03 7.59
CA LEU A 183 -15.38 -13.82 8.02
C LEU A 183 -16.88 -13.80 7.67
N GLY A 184 -17.36 -14.71 6.82
CA GLY A 184 -18.76 -14.75 6.38
C GLY A 184 -19.11 -13.69 5.34
N ILE A 185 -18.12 -13.18 4.60
CA ILE A 185 -18.27 -12.09 3.63
C ILE A 185 -18.03 -12.53 2.19
N SER A 186 -18.16 -13.83 1.88
CA SER A 186 -17.88 -14.34 0.53
C SER A 186 -18.97 -14.01 -0.49
N ASP A 187 -20.16 -13.63 -0.04
CA ASP A 187 -21.27 -13.26 -0.93
C ASP A 187 -21.09 -11.84 -1.51
N ASP A 188 -22.00 -11.47 -2.42
CA ASP A 188 -21.96 -10.16 -3.07
C ASP A 188 -22.54 -9.03 -2.19
N ASN A 189 -23.22 -9.37 -1.09
CA ASN A 189 -23.78 -8.38 -0.16
C ASN A 189 -22.68 -7.65 0.63
N HIS A 190 -21.50 -8.24 0.74
CA HIS A 190 -20.37 -7.68 1.50
C HIS A 190 -19.26 -7.12 0.62
N LEU A 191 -19.59 -6.60 -0.58
CA LEU A 191 -18.62 -6.06 -1.54
C LEU A 191 -17.60 -5.09 -0.90
N MET A 192 -18.08 -4.14 -0.08
CA MET A 192 -17.20 -3.16 0.58
C MET A 192 -16.34 -3.78 1.67
N GLY A 193 -16.83 -4.80 2.39
CA GLY A 193 -16.03 -5.57 3.34
C GLY A 193 -14.92 -6.37 2.64
N ARG A 194 -15.26 -6.99 1.51
CA ARG A 194 -14.31 -7.74 0.67
C ARG A 194 -13.21 -6.84 0.10
N GLU A 195 -13.57 -5.67 -0.40
CA GLU A 195 -12.60 -4.63 -0.81
C GLU A 195 -11.67 -4.25 0.34
N ALA A 196 -12.23 -3.98 1.52
CA ALA A 196 -11.45 -3.60 2.69
C ALA A 196 -10.48 -4.70 3.12
N LEU A 197 -10.89 -5.99 3.03
CA LEU A 197 -10.00 -7.12 3.25
C LEU A 197 -8.84 -7.15 2.23
N ALA A 198 -9.11 -6.88 0.95
CA ALA A 198 -8.08 -6.81 -0.08
C ALA A 198 -7.07 -5.67 0.21
N GLU A 199 -7.55 -4.52 0.68
CA GLU A 199 -6.69 -3.43 1.13
C GLU A 199 -5.79 -3.85 2.30
N LEU A 200 -6.35 -4.53 3.31
CA LEU A 200 -5.59 -5.02 4.45
C LEU A 200 -4.50 -6.00 4.03
N LEU A 201 -4.81 -6.99 3.17
CA LEU A 201 -3.83 -7.97 2.67
C LEU A 201 -2.71 -7.32 1.84
N THR A 202 -2.98 -6.18 1.20
CA THR A 202 -1.98 -5.45 0.42
C THR A 202 -0.98 -4.71 1.31
N TYR A 203 -1.45 -4.07 2.39
CA TYR A 203 -0.61 -3.19 3.20
C TYR A 203 -0.04 -3.85 4.47
N ILE A 204 -0.69 -4.89 4.98
CA ILE A 204 -0.29 -5.57 6.21
C ILE A 204 0.49 -6.83 5.90
N ASP A 205 1.67 -6.93 6.51
CA ASP A 205 2.43 -8.18 6.55
C ASP A 205 1.89 -9.09 7.67
N PHE A 206 0.95 -9.96 7.33
CA PHE A 206 0.33 -10.92 8.26
C PHE A 206 1.28 -12.04 8.72
N THR A 207 2.52 -12.11 8.20
CA THR A 207 3.55 -13.00 8.77
C THR A 207 4.07 -12.51 10.11
N LYS A 208 3.88 -11.21 10.43
CA LYS A 208 4.29 -10.61 11.70
C LYS A 208 3.43 -11.11 12.86
N SER A 209 3.94 -10.92 14.07
CA SER A 209 3.16 -11.20 15.28
C SER A 209 1.93 -10.29 15.36
N PHE A 210 0.84 -10.82 15.90
CA PHE A 210 -0.40 -10.07 16.09
C PHE A 210 -0.18 -8.72 16.78
N VAL A 211 0.67 -8.69 17.82
CA VAL A 211 1.03 -7.46 18.54
C VAL A 211 1.61 -6.40 17.61
N LYS A 212 2.51 -6.76 16.67
CA LYS A 212 3.11 -5.80 15.74
C LYS A 212 2.09 -5.26 14.74
N ILE A 213 1.16 -6.10 14.27
CA ILE A 213 0.11 -5.68 13.33
C ILE A 213 -0.88 -4.74 14.04
N ARG A 214 -1.30 -5.11 15.25
CA ARG A 214 -2.15 -4.29 16.11
C ARG A 214 -1.52 -2.93 16.40
N ASP A 215 -0.23 -2.90 16.72
CA ASP A 215 0.52 -1.65 16.94
C ASP A 215 0.62 -0.82 15.65
N TYR A 216 0.85 -1.45 14.49
CA TYR A 216 0.88 -0.78 13.18
C TYR A 216 -0.45 -0.11 12.82
N LEU A 217 -1.57 -0.71 13.24
CA LEU A 217 -2.91 -0.15 13.05
C LEU A 217 -3.31 0.84 14.15
N GLY A 218 -2.54 0.92 15.23
CA GLY A 218 -2.80 1.87 16.32
C GLY A 218 -4.10 1.61 17.07
N LEU A 219 -4.53 0.34 17.19
CA LEU A 219 -5.78 -0.03 17.89
C LEU A 219 -5.75 0.38 19.36
N TYR A 220 -4.62 0.20 20.03
CA TYR A 220 -4.38 0.68 21.39
C TYR A 220 -3.17 1.60 21.39
N ARG A 221 -3.38 2.89 21.65
CA ARG A 221 -2.28 3.85 21.74
C ARG A 221 -1.31 3.43 22.85
N LYS A 222 -0.11 3.01 22.47
CA LYS A 222 1.04 3.06 23.38
C LYS A 222 1.40 4.53 23.59
N ARG A 223 1.72 4.93 24.83
CA ARG A 223 2.08 6.32 25.20
C ARG A 223 3.38 6.83 24.53
N SER A 224 4.05 6.03 23.71
CA SER A 224 5.31 6.42 23.08
C SER A 224 5.02 7.36 21.89
N ARG A 225 5.63 8.55 21.90
CA ARG A 225 5.47 9.59 20.86
C ARG A 225 6.05 9.19 19.49
N ASN A 226 6.67 8.01 19.36
CA ASN A 226 7.52 7.65 18.22
C ASN A 226 6.96 6.53 17.33
N GLU A 227 5.81 5.94 17.67
CA GLU A 227 5.19 4.89 16.85
C GLU A 227 4.18 5.51 15.87
N LYS A 228 4.57 5.56 14.58
CA LYS A 228 3.66 5.92 13.50
C LYS A 228 2.81 4.70 13.14
N TYR A 229 1.50 4.82 13.37
CA TYR A 229 0.49 3.89 12.89
C TYR A 229 -0.08 4.36 11.55
N SER A 230 -0.57 3.43 10.74
CA SER A 230 -1.19 3.73 9.45
C SER A 230 -2.66 4.04 9.63
N HIS A 231 -2.99 5.32 9.77
CA HIS A 231 -4.39 5.79 9.85
C HIS A 231 -5.24 5.25 8.70
N THR A 232 -4.72 5.30 7.47
CA THR A 232 -5.45 4.86 6.28
C THR A 232 -5.68 3.35 6.28
N THR A 233 -4.70 2.55 6.68
CA THR A 233 -4.90 1.09 6.80
C THR A 233 -5.85 0.74 7.93
N ARG A 234 -5.87 1.52 9.02
CA ARG A 234 -6.90 1.37 10.07
C ARG A 234 -8.29 1.67 9.55
N GLN A 235 -8.47 2.68 8.68
CA GLN A 235 -9.77 2.94 8.05
C GLN A 235 -10.27 1.73 7.26
N ALA A 236 -9.40 0.96 6.59
CA ALA A 236 -9.81 -0.30 5.96
C ALA A 236 -10.33 -1.32 6.98
N LEU A 237 -9.63 -1.51 8.10
CA LEU A 237 -10.10 -2.39 9.17
C LEU A 237 -11.45 -1.93 9.74
N ASN A 238 -11.62 -0.62 9.91
CA ASN A 238 -12.87 -0.03 10.35
C ASN A 238 -14.01 -0.30 9.35
N ARG A 239 -13.80 -0.06 8.04
CA ARG A 239 -14.78 -0.40 6.97
C ARG A 239 -15.15 -1.87 6.96
N LEU A 240 -14.17 -2.75 7.10
CA LEU A 240 -14.40 -4.19 7.18
C LEU A 240 -15.24 -4.56 8.42
N THR A 241 -14.93 -3.95 9.58
CA THR A 241 -15.66 -4.23 10.82
C THR A 241 -17.10 -3.72 10.76
N ILE A 242 -17.34 -2.53 10.18
CA ILE A 242 -18.68 -2.01 9.90
C ILE A 242 -19.46 -2.99 9.03
N SER A 243 -18.85 -3.51 7.97
CA SER A 243 -19.49 -4.49 7.07
C SER A 243 -19.90 -5.78 7.77
N LEU A 244 -19.24 -6.16 8.86
CA LEU A 244 -19.55 -7.38 9.63
C LEU A 244 -20.59 -7.14 10.72
N MET A 245 -20.60 -5.95 11.32
CA MET A 245 -21.37 -5.66 12.53
C MET A 245 -22.57 -4.73 12.29
N ASN A 246 -22.69 -4.12 11.11
CA ASN A 246 -23.72 -3.14 10.77
C ASN A 246 -23.86 -1.99 11.79
N SER A 247 -22.75 -1.62 12.44
CA SER A 247 -22.70 -0.58 13.47
C SER A 247 -21.30 0.04 13.58
N GLU A 248 -21.20 1.18 14.25
CA GLU A 248 -19.93 1.87 14.48
C GLU A 248 -19.03 1.01 15.39
N PRO A 249 -17.84 0.58 14.91
CA PRO A 249 -17.03 -0.38 15.64
C PRO A 249 -16.19 0.30 16.72
N ARG A 250 -15.99 -0.40 17.83
CA ARG A 250 -15.02 -0.04 18.86
C ARG A 250 -13.67 -0.68 18.55
N ALA A 251 -12.61 -0.23 19.22
CA ALA A 251 -11.27 -0.80 19.05
C ALA A 251 -11.20 -2.30 19.37
N LEU A 252 -12.04 -2.79 20.30
CA LEU A 252 -12.16 -4.22 20.61
C LEU A 252 -12.76 -5.00 19.46
N ASP A 253 -13.78 -4.43 18.81
CA ASP A 253 -14.47 -5.02 17.67
C ASP A 253 -13.51 -5.11 16.47
N GLU A 254 -12.72 -4.04 16.22
CA GLU A 254 -11.63 -4.02 15.23
C GLU A 254 -10.53 -5.06 15.54
N GLU A 255 -10.15 -5.23 16.83
CA GLU A 255 -9.15 -6.22 17.25
C GLU A 255 -9.62 -7.66 17.02
N GLU A 256 -10.90 -7.95 17.29
CA GLU A 256 -11.49 -9.28 17.09
C GLU A 256 -11.47 -9.68 15.61
N VAL A 257 -11.93 -8.79 14.72
CA VAL A 257 -11.89 -9.02 13.27
C VAL A 257 -10.44 -9.22 12.81
N LEU A 258 -9.52 -8.38 13.26
CA LEU A 258 -8.10 -8.51 12.92
C LEU A 258 -7.50 -9.83 13.41
N MET A 259 -7.89 -10.29 14.61
CA MET A 259 -7.43 -11.56 15.18
C MET A 259 -7.88 -12.74 14.31
N ARG A 260 -9.15 -12.74 13.88
CA ARG A 260 -9.69 -13.77 12.98
C ARG A 260 -8.91 -13.83 11.67
N ILE A 261 -8.66 -12.67 11.03
CA ILE A 261 -7.84 -12.59 9.81
C ILE A 261 -6.44 -13.18 10.06
N TRP A 262 -5.79 -12.78 11.15
CA TRP A 262 -4.44 -13.22 11.48
C TRP A 262 -4.37 -14.74 11.73
N LEU A 263 -5.31 -15.30 12.49
CA LEU A 263 -5.39 -16.73 12.78
C LEU A 263 -5.61 -17.54 11.49
N THR A 264 -6.54 -17.11 10.64
CA THR A 264 -6.80 -17.77 9.36
C THR A 264 -5.59 -17.72 8.44
N PHE A 265 -4.94 -16.56 8.32
CA PHE A 265 -3.72 -16.42 7.54
C PHE A 265 -2.60 -17.36 8.03
N ARG A 266 -2.43 -17.49 9.35
CA ARG A 266 -1.42 -18.36 9.96
C ARG A 266 -1.72 -19.84 9.72
N ARG A 267 -2.97 -20.28 9.92
CA ARG A 267 -3.42 -21.65 9.66
C ARG A 267 -3.15 -22.04 8.20
N GLU A 268 -3.57 -21.17 7.28
CA GLU A 268 -3.38 -21.36 5.85
C GLU A 268 -1.93 -21.45 5.39
N THR A 269 -1.08 -20.60 5.97
CA THR A 269 0.35 -20.63 5.66
C THR A 269 1.00 -21.91 6.19
N GLN A 270 0.58 -22.38 7.38
CA GLN A 270 1.10 -23.62 7.97
C GLN A 270 0.65 -24.86 7.19
N GLU A 271 -0.61 -24.95 6.79
CA GLU A 271 -1.14 -26.05 5.99
C GLU A 271 -0.44 -26.16 4.63
N ARG A 272 -0.18 -25.02 3.98
CA ARG A 272 0.62 -24.99 2.73
C ARG A 272 2.03 -25.52 2.91
N LEU A 273 2.70 -25.16 4.00
CA LEU A 273 4.06 -25.63 4.29
C LEU A 273 4.09 -27.13 4.63
N ALA A 274 3.04 -27.65 5.27
CA ALA A 274 2.90 -29.07 5.59
C ALA A 274 2.57 -29.94 4.36
N GLY A 275 1.96 -29.36 3.32
CA GLY A 275 1.58 -30.05 2.08
C GLY A 275 2.68 -30.21 1.03
N ILE A 276 3.91 -29.72 1.28
CA ILE A 276 5.06 -29.91 0.38
C ILE A 276 5.75 -31.22 0.76
N PRO A 277 5.61 -32.32 -0.02
CA PRO A 277 6.34 -33.55 0.25
C PRO A 277 7.84 -33.26 0.11
N VAL A 278 8.59 -33.56 1.16
CA VAL A 278 10.06 -33.57 1.12
C VAL A 278 10.46 -34.58 0.04
N GLN A 279 10.91 -34.09 -1.11
CA GLN A 279 11.56 -34.94 -2.11
C GLN A 279 12.77 -35.59 -1.41
N GLN A 280 12.66 -36.89 -1.14
CA GLN A 280 13.80 -37.72 -0.78
C GLN A 280 14.74 -37.71 -1.98
N GLN A 281 15.84 -36.95 -1.86
CA GLN A 281 17.02 -37.17 -2.69
C GLN A 281 17.67 -38.46 -2.18
N GLY A 282 17.46 -39.54 -2.92
CA GLY A 282 18.33 -40.72 -2.93
C GLY A 282 19.40 -40.57 -4.00
#